data_AF-W3V452-F1
#
_entry.id   AF-W3V452-F1
#
_cell.length_a   1.000
_cell.length_b   1.000
_cell.length_c   1.000
_cell.angle_alpha   90.00
_cell.angle_beta   90.00
_cell.angle_gamma   90.00
#
_symmetry.space_group_name_H-M   'P 1'
#
loop_
_entity.id
_entity.type
_entity.pdbx_description
1 polymer ?
#
loop_
_entity_poly.entity_id
_entity_poly.type
_entity_poly.pdbx_seq_one_letter_code
_entity_poly.pdbx_strand_id
1 'polypeptide(L)'
;MALELGNDHAGQYLTPFPASHMMAKLQLADGLPMLESGEREYITVSDPACGAGGMIITMHQAMLEMGLNPQRLMLVFCVDIDPVAAMMTYIQLSLLGVPAVVTVGNSLTNVMSQQMVTPMYHLGFW
;
A
#
# COMPACT_ATOMS: atom_id res chain seq x y z
N MET A 1 0.85 18.16 -2.31
CA MET A 1 1.94 17.75 -1.40
C MET A 1 2.40 19.00 -0.70
N ALA A 2 2.51 19.02 0.63
CA ALA A 2 2.89 20.24 1.36
C ALA A 2 4.38 20.32 1.70
N LEU A 3 5.09 19.18 1.66
CA LEU A 3 6.47 19.05 2.11
C LEU A 3 7.49 18.97 0.97
N GLU A 4 7.04 18.88 -0.30
CA GLU A 4 7.90 18.82 -1.50
C GLU A 4 9.07 17.81 -1.39
N LEU A 5 8.81 16.62 -0.82
CA LEU A 5 9.81 15.57 -0.59
C LEU A 5 10.07 14.70 -1.84
N GLY A 6 9.69 15.17 -3.03
CA GLY A 6 9.89 14.46 -4.28
C GLY A 6 11.33 14.60 -4.80
N ASN A 7 11.84 13.55 -5.43
CA ASN A 7 13.09 13.56 -6.16
C ASN A 7 12.84 13.82 -7.66
N ASP A 8 12.68 15.10 -8.01
CA ASP A 8 12.41 15.54 -9.40
C ASP A 8 13.50 15.07 -10.38
N HIS A 9 14.76 15.01 -9.92
CA HIS A 9 15.90 14.58 -10.75
C HIS A 9 15.82 13.10 -11.14
N ALA A 10 15.14 12.28 -10.33
CA ALA A 10 14.86 10.88 -10.63
C ALA A 10 13.53 10.68 -11.38
N GLY A 11 12.82 11.77 -11.72
CA GLY A 11 11.49 11.70 -12.34
C GLY A 11 10.43 11.15 -11.39
N GLN A 12 10.59 11.34 -10.08
CA GLN A 12 9.63 10.87 -9.09
C GLN A 12 8.37 11.74 -9.10
N TYR A 13 7.21 11.08 -9.09
CA TYR A 13 5.92 11.75 -8.96
C TYR A 13 5.06 11.02 -7.93
N LEU A 14 4.45 11.76 -7.00
CA LEU A 14 3.50 11.18 -6.05
C LEU A 14 2.08 11.44 -6.55
N THR A 15 1.31 10.36 -6.72
CA THR A 15 -0.06 10.42 -7.22
C THR A 15 -0.93 11.31 -6.33
N PRO A 16 -1.64 12.32 -6.90
CA PRO A 16 -2.54 13.17 -6.13
C PRO A 16 -3.67 12.38 -5.46
N PHE A 17 -3.99 12.74 -4.22
CA PHE A 17 -5.00 12.05 -3.41
C PHE A 17 -6.34 11.80 -4.12
N PRO A 18 -6.97 12.78 -4.82
CA PRO A 18 -8.25 12.52 -5.48
C PRO A 18 -8.17 11.44 -6.57
N ALA A 19 -7.04 11.37 -7.28
CA ALA A 19 -6.83 10.36 -8.31
C ALA A 19 -6.63 8.96 -7.69
N SER A 20 -5.79 8.87 -6.65
CA SER A 20 -5.56 7.59 -5.96
C SER A 20 -6.79 7.08 -5.23
N HIS A 21 -7.58 7.97 -4.62
CA HIS A 21 -8.85 7.63 -3.95
C HIS A 21 -9.92 7.14 -4.90
N MET A 22 -10.08 7.79 -6.06
CA MET A 22 -10.96 7.28 -7.13
C MET A 22 -10.55 5.88 -7.58
N MET A 23 -9.25 5.65 -7.85
CA MET A 23 -8.74 4.34 -8.25
C MET A 23 -8.97 3.28 -7.17
N ALA A 24 -8.74 3.62 -5.91
CA ALA A 24 -9.00 2.74 -4.77
C ALA A 24 -10.46 2.29 -4.71
N LYS A 25 -11.42 3.22 -4.88
CA LYS A 25 -12.86 2.88 -4.87
C LYS A 25 -13.26 1.96 -6.01
N LEU A 26 -12.72 2.17 -7.20
CA LEU A 26 -12.98 1.30 -8.35
C LEU A 26 -12.46 -0.13 -8.08
N GLN A 27 -11.21 -0.27 -7.63
CA GLN A 27 -10.61 -1.57 -7.34
C GLN A 27 -11.28 -2.28 -6.16
N LEU A 28 -11.66 -1.54 -5.12
CA LEU A 28 -12.36 -2.11 -3.97
C LEU A 28 -13.73 -2.66 -4.39
N ALA A 29 -14.44 -1.95 -5.28
CA ALA A 29 -15.74 -2.40 -5.79
C ALA A 29 -15.65 -3.79 -6.45
N ASP A 30 -14.56 -4.07 -7.17
CA ASP A 30 -14.32 -5.37 -7.81
C ASP A 30 -13.98 -6.48 -6.78
N GLY A 31 -13.31 -6.12 -5.68
CA GLY A 31 -12.90 -7.07 -4.63
C GLY A 31 -13.96 -7.37 -3.56
N LEU A 32 -14.93 -6.46 -3.36
CA LEU A 32 -15.99 -6.57 -2.34
C LEU A 32 -16.79 -7.88 -2.40
N PRO A 33 -17.25 -8.37 -3.56
CA PRO A 33 -18.07 -9.58 -3.62
C PRO A 33 -17.36 -10.80 -3.02
N MET A 34 -16.03 -10.88 -3.14
CA MET A 34 -15.24 -11.98 -2.57
C MET A 34 -15.15 -11.90 -1.04
N LEU A 35 -15.12 -10.69 -0.48
CA LEU A 35 -15.16 -10.46 0.97
C LEU A 35 -16.56 -10.72 1.54
N GLU A 36 -17.61 -10.22 0.88
CA GLU A 36 -19.00 -10.36 1.34
C GLU A 36 -19.51 -11.79 1.25
N SER A 37 -19.10 -12.55 0.24
CA SER A 37 -19.43 -13.97 0.11
C SER A 37 -18.69 -14.87 1.12
N GLY A 38 -17.63 -14.35 1.75
CA GLY A 38 -16.74 -15.13 2.61
C GLY A 38 -15.82 -16.09 1.85
N GLU A 39 -15.72 -15.99 0.52
CA GLU A 39 -14.76 -16.75 -0.28
C GLU A 39 -13.31 -16.42 0.13
N ARG A 40 -13.08 -15.16 0.51
CA ARG A 40 -11.79 -14.66 0.99
C ARG A 40 -11.99 -13.96 2.32
N GLU A 41 -11.14 -14.30 3.30
CA GLU A 41 -11.12 -13.62 4.60
C GLU A 41 -10.56 -12.19 4.50
N TYR A 42 -9.74 -11.92 3.49
CA TYR A 42 -9.10 -10.63 3.24
C TYR A 42 -8.72 -10.45 1.75
N ILE A 43 -8.45 -9.21 1.36
CA ILE A 43 -7.88 -8.88 0.05
C ILE A 43 -6.36 -8.67 0.14
N THR A 44 -5.66 -9.02 -0.92
CA THR A 44 -4.25 -8.69 -1.10
C THR A 44 -4.11 -7.51 -2.04
N VAL A 45 -3.36 -6.49 -1.63
CA VAL A 45 -3.13 -5.28 -2.44
C VAL A 45 -1.65 -5.18 -2.74
N SER A 46 -1.31 -5.03 -4.01
CA SER A 46 0.07 -4.90 -4.47
C SER A 46 0.30 -3.54 -5.10
N ASP A 47 1.40 -2.89 -4.74
CA ASP A 47 1.90 -1.69 -5.41
C ASP A 47 3.39 -1.85 -5.75
N PRO A 48 3.73 -2.17 -7.02
CA PRO A 48 5.09 -2.49 -7.43
C PRO A 48 5.97 -1.25 -7.69
N ALA A 49 5.44 -0.03 -7.52
CA ALA A 49 6.18 1.22 -7.61
C ALA A 49 5.57 2.22 -6.59
N CYS A 50 5.60 1.83 -5.32
CA CYS A 50 4.70 2.38 -4.32
C CYS A 50 4.93 3.85 -3.98
N GLY A 51 6.10 4.39 -4.32
CA GLY A 51 6.55 5.70 -3.88
C GLY A 51 6.49 5.78 -2.36
N ALA A 52 5.84 6.82 -1.85
CA ALA A 52 5.55 6.97 -0.42
C ALA A 52 4.33 6.16 0.07
N GLY A 53 3.70 5.34 -0.76
CA GLY A 53 2.59 4.45 -0.38
C GLY A 53 1.20 5.08 -0.52
N GLY A 54 1.09 6.20 -1.25
CA GLY A 54 -0.15 6.98 -1.37
C GLY A 54 -1.34 6.18 -1.88
N MET A 55 -1.12 5.26 -2.82
CA MET A 55 -2.16 4.38 -3.36
C MET A 55 -2.75 3.46 -2.27
N ILE A 56 -1.88 2.84 -1.47
CA ILE A 56 -2.29 1.96 -0.37
C ILE A 56 -3.04 2.73 0.71
N ILE A 57 -2.57 3.94 1.05
CA ILE A 57 -3.25 4.80 2.04
C ILE A 57 -4.67 5.13 1.57
N THR A 58 -4.86 5.42 0.28
CA THR A 58 -6.20 5.65 -0.25
C THR A 58 -7.06 4.40 -0.35
N MET A 59 -6.47 3.21 -0.55
CA MET A 59 -7.20 1.93 -0.42
C MET A 59 -7.68 1.70 1.01
N HIS A 60 -6.80 1.88 1.99
CA HIS A 60 -7.14 1.85 3.41
C HIS A 60 -8.29 2.82 3.74
N GLN A 61 -8.21 4.06 3.25
CA GLN A 61 -9.26 5.07 3.43
C GLN A 61 -10.59 4.65 2.77
N ALA A 62 -10.55 4.13 1.55
CA ALA A 62 -11.75 3.67 0.84
C ALA A 62 -12.43 2.50 1.57
N MET A 63 -11.66 1.56 2.14
CA MET A 63 -12.20 0.48 2.97
C MET A 63 -12.91 1.01 4.23
N LEU A 64 -12.29 1.97 4.93
CA LEU A 64 -12.92 2.60 6.10
C LEU A 64 -14.22 3.31 5.76
N GLU A 65 -14.28 4.02 4.63
CA GLU A 65 -15.51 4.68 4.14
C GLU A 65 -16.65 3.69 3.86
N MET A 66 -16.32 2.42 3.58
CA MET A 66 -17.28 1.34 3.39
C MET A 66 -17.58 0.55 4.67
N GLY A 67 -17.05 0.97 5.82
CA GLY A 67 -17.23 0.29 7.10
C GLY A 67 -16.42 -1.01 7.23
N LEU A 68 -15.46 -1.25 6.34
CA LEU A 68 -14.56 -2.39 6.41
C LEU A 68 -13.35 -2.04 7.30
N ASN A 69 -12.86 -3.02 8.06
CA ASN A 69 -11.64 -2.86 8.84
C ASN A 69 -10.40 -3.26 8.01
N PRO A 70 -9.64 -2.31 7.43
CA PRO A 70 -8.48 -2.63 6.60
C PRO A 70 -7.35 -3.34 7.37
N GLN A 71 -7.22 -3.14 8.69
CA GLN A 71 -6.17 -3.80 9.48
C GLN A 71 -6.38 -5.31 9.60
N ARG A 72 -7.59 -5.79 9.34
CA ARG A 72 -7.96 -7.22 9.38
C ARG A 72 -8.27 -7.80 8.00
N LEU A 73 -8.73 -6.96 7.07
CA LEU A 73 -9.26 -7.39 5.78
C LEU A 73 -8.34 -7.05 4.60
N MET A 74 -7.16 -6.50 4.85
CA MET A 74 -6.21 -6.13 3.79
C MET A 74 -4.78 -6.55 4.18
N LEU A 75 -4.10 -7.26 3.27
CA LEU A 75 -2.68 -7.57 3.32
C LEU A 75 -1.96 -6.87 2.15
N VAL A 76 -0.85 -6.19 2.43
CA VAL A 76 -0.18 -5.32 1.44
C VAL A 76 1.21 -5.80 1.06
N PHE A 77 1.52 -5.72 -0.23
CA PHE A 77 2.87 -5.92 -0.77
C PHE A 77 3.29 -4.69 -1.58
N CYS A 78 4.39 -4.08 -1.19
CA CYS A 78 4.91 -2.88 -1.84
C CYS A 78 6.35 -3.09 -2.30
N VAL A 79 6.68 -2.49 -3.45
CA VAL A 79 8.06 -2.40 -3.95
C VAL A 79 8.30 -0.97 -4.40
N ASP A 80 9.48 -0.42 -4.07
CA ASP A 80 9.98 0.79 -4.72
C ASP A 80 11.49 0.68 -4.99
N ILE A 81 11.92 1.31 -6.08
CA ILE A 81 13.35 1.36 -6.45
C ILE A 81 14.11 2.38 -5.59
N ASP A 82 13.42 3.40 -5.09
CA ASP A 82 13.98 4.39 -4.18
C ASP A 82 13.84 3.91 -2.72
N PRO A 83 14.95 3.66 -2.00
CA PRO A 83 14.90 3.23 -0.61
C PRO A 83 14.25 4.26 0.32
N VAL A 84 14.35 5.56 0.04
CA VAL A 84 13.72 6.60 0.86
C VAL A 84 12.20 6.51 0.72
N ALA A 85 11.71 6.34 -0.50
CA ALA A 85 10.29 6.16 -0.79
C ALA A 85 9.72 4.90 -0.13
N ALA A 86 10.41 3.76 -0.30
CA ALA A 86 10.04 2.51 0.38
C ALA A 86 10.01 2.66 1.91
N MET A 87 10.97 3.35 2.53
CA MET A 87 10.96 3.58 3.97
C MET A 87 9.82 4.50 4.42
N MET A 88 9.46 5.52 3.63
CA MET A 88 8.27 6.34 3.90
C MET A 88 7.00 5.47 3.87
N THR A 89 6.87 4.60 2.87
CA THR A 89 5.76 3.63 2.79
C THR A 89 5.72 2.74 4.05
N TYR A 90 6.85 2.16 4.44
CA TYR A 90 6.95 1.32 5.63
C TYR A 90 6.46 2.04 6.91
N ILE A 91 6.90 3.29 7.13
CA ILE A 91 6.49 4.08 8.30
C ILE A 91 4.99 4.36 8.27
N GLN A 92 4.46 4.83 7.13
CA GLN A 92 3.05 5.16 7.02
C GLN A 92 2.14 3.94 7.24
N LEU A 93 2.48 2.80 6.63
CA LEU A 93 1.70 1.57 6.81
C LEU A 93 1.80 1.01 8.24
N SER A 94 2.97 1.13 8.87
CA SER A 94 3.14 0.76 10.28
C SER A 94 2.26 1.61 11.20
N LEU A 95 2.20 2.93 10.97
CA LEU A 95 1.38 3.86 11.76
C LEU A 95 -0.13 3.66 11.55
N LEU A 96 -0.55 3.26 10.34
CA LEU A 96 -1.94 2.94 10.04
C LEU A 96 -2.37 1.56 10.54
N GLY A 97 -1.44 0.76 11.05
CA GLY A 97 -1.70 -0.60 11.51
C GLY A 97 -1.97 -1.58 10.37
N VAL A 98 -1.44 -1.32 9.17
CA VAL A 98 -1.62 -2.19 8.01
C VAL A 98 -0.57 -3.31 8.03
N PRO A 99 -0.98 -4.60 7.93
CA PRO A 99 -0.04 -5.68 7.74
C PRO A 99 0.54 -5.60 6.31
N ALA A 100 1.86 -5.46 6.20
CA ALA A 100 2.51 -5.24 4.92
C ALA A 100 3.95 -5.74 4.86
N VAL A 101 4.38 -6.10 3.65
CA VAL A 101 5.77 -6.30 3.28
C VAL A 101 6.17 -5.21 2.28
N VAL A 102 7.16 -4.39 2.65
CA VAL A 102 7.67 -3.29 1.82
C VAL A 102 9.10 -3.60 1.41
N THR A 103 9.35 -3.60 0.11
CA THR A 103 10.61 -4.04 -0.48
C THR A 103 11.30 -2.87 -1.19
N VAL A 104 12.60 -2.68 -0.93
CA VAL A 104 13.46 -1.91 -1.82
C VAL A 104 13.92 -2.82 -2.94
N GLY A 105 13.62 -2.47 -4.18
CA GLY A 105 13.98 -3.27 -5.34
C GLY A 105 13.42 -2.75 -6.65
N ASN A 106 13.81 -3.41 -7.73
CA ASN A 106 13.36 -3.07 -9.07
C ASN A 106 12.36 -4.13 -9.56
N SER A 107 11.09 -3.76 -9.58
CA SER A 107 9.97 -4.62 -9.99
C SER A 107 10.04 -5.10 -11.44
N LEU A 108 10.72 -4.37 -12.34
CA LEU A 108 10.86 -4.77 -13.74
C LEU A 108 11.91 -5.88 -13.91
N THR A 109 13.00 -5.81 -13.15
CA THR A 109 14.10 -6.81 -13.20
C THR A 109 13.96 -7.92 -12.17
N ASN A 110 13.04 -7.75 -11.23
CA ASN A 110 12.85 -8.59 -10.05
C ASN A 110 14.08 -8.68 -9.12
N VAL A 111 14.98 -7.68 -9.15
CA VAL A 111 16.13 -7.59 -8.24
C VAL A 111 15.69 -6.87 -6.96
N MET A 112 15.65 -7.60 -5.84
CA MET A 112 15.22 -7.10 -4.53
C MET A 112 16.41 -7.01 -3.58
N SER A 113 16.60 -5.86 -2.93
CA SER A 113 17.77 -5.60 -2.09
C SER A 113 17.47 -5.57 -0.59
N GLN A 114 16.25 -5.19 -0.19
CA GLN A 114 15.88 -5.11 1.23
C GLN A 114 14.38 -5.31 1.40
N GLN A 115 13.96 -6.05 2.42
CA GLN A 115 12.56 -6.19 2.82
C GLN A 115 12.34 -5.67 4.24
N MET A 116 11.24 -4.97 4.45
CA MET A 116 10.78 -4.43 5.72
C MET A 116 9.35 -4.89 5.96
N VAL A 117 9.08 -5.47 7.13
CA VAL A 117 7.79 -6.08 7.46
C VAL A 117 7.15 -5.29 8.59
N THR A 118 5.91 -4.83 8.41
CA THR A 118 5.27 -3.97 9.41
C THR A 118 4.95 -4.73 10.70
N PRO A 119 4.88 -4.06 11.87
CA PRO A 119 4.55 -4.72 13.13
C PRO A 119 3.24 -5.51 13.08
N MET A 120 2.22 -4.98 12.40
CA MET A 120 0.90 -5.64 12.29
C MET A 120 0.92 -6.91 11.45
N TYR A 121 1.87 -7.05 10.52
CA TYR A 121 2.08 -8.32 9.83
C TYR A 121 2.48 -9.41 10.85
N HIS A 122 3.42 -9.11 11.74
CA HIS A 122 3.85 -10.08 12.76
C HIS A 122 2.79 -10.32 13.83
N LEU A 123 2.15 -9.26 14.35
CA LEU A 123 1.14 -9.38 15.41
C LEU A 123 -0.14 -10.09 14.93
N GLY A 124 -0.46 -9.98 13.64
CA GLY A 124 -1.60 -10.63 13.02
C GLY A 124 -1.33 -12.07 12.56
N PHE A 125 -0.10 -12.57 12.67
CA PHE A 125 0.33 -13.88 12.17
C PHE A 125 0.04 -14.09 10.67
N TRP A 126 0.36 -13.08 9.85
CA TRP A 126 0.22 -13.11 8.39
C TRP A 126 1.30 -13.93 7.68
#